data_AF-A0A843T5C8-F1
#
_entry.id   AF-A0A843T5C8-F1
#
_cell.length_a   1.000
_cell.length_b   1.000
_cell.length_c   1.000
_cell.angle_alpha   90.00
_cell.angle_beta   90.00
_cell.angle_gamma   90.00
#
_symmetry.space_group_name_H-M   'P 1'
#
loop_
_entity.id
_entity.type
_entity.pdbx_description
1 polymer ?
#
loop_
_entity_poly.entity_id
_entity_poly.type
_entity_poly.pdbx_seq_one_letter_code
_entity_poly.pdbx_strand_id
1 'polypeptide(L)'
;MSIAERDLPPAELLERIEAKARELEALQQALDAWYEQYDGTPKRDALFTSVSGAEIEPLYTPLDRPEAAPEEAAFYNRQLGLPGEFPFTRGPY
;
A
#
# COMPACT_ATOMS: atom_id res chain seq x y z
N MET A 1 -8.51 16.97 -1.91
CA MET A 1 -7.64 18.05 -2.42
C MET A 1 -7.73 19.22 -1.46
N SER A 2 -6.66 19.50 -0.72
CA SER A 2 -6.63 20.55 0.30
C SER A 2 -6.49 21.93 -0.36
N ILE A 3 -7.15 22.95 0.20
CA ILE A 3 -7.04 24.35 -0.21
C ILE A 3 -5.59 24.87 -0.20
N ALA A 4 -4.69 24.23 0.53
CA ALA A 4 -3.26 24.56 0.57
C ALA A 4 -2.46 24.14 -0.67
N GLU A 5 -2.91 23.14 -1.44
CA GLU A 5 -2.16 22.66 -2.63
C GLU A 5 -2.29 23.61 -3.83
N ARG A 6 -3.26 24.54 -3.82
CA ARG A 6 -3.52 25.47 -4.93
C ARG A 6 -2.52 26.61 -5.06
N ASP A 7 -1.75 26.90 -4.02
CA ASP A 7 -0.86 28.05 -3.95
C ASP A 7 0.64 27.69 -4.11
N LEU A 8 0.95 26.42 -4.40
CA LEU A 8 2.34 25.98 -4.57
C LEU A 8 2.89 26.40 -5.94
N PRO A 9 4.16 26.84 -6.01
CA PRO A 9 4.83 27.09 -7.27
C PRO A 9 4.81 25.82 -8.16
N PRO A 10 4.65 25.96 -9.49
CA PRO A 10 4.59 24.80 -10.40
C PRO A 10 5.78 23.83 -10.27
N ALA A 11 6.99 24.34 -9.99
CA ALA A 11 8.18 23.51 -9.79
C ALA A 11 8.06 22.59 -8.56
N GLU A 12 7.58 23.13 -7.44
CA GLU A 12 7.41 22.37 -6.19
C GLU A 12 6.30 21.31 -6.32
N LEU A 13 5.24 21.64 -7.07
CA LEU A 13 4.19 20.68 -7.41
C LEU A 13 4.73 19.49 -8.20
N LEU A 14 5.58 19.75 -9.21
CA LEU A 14 6.19 18.70 -10.02
C LEU A 14 7.10 17.80 -9.18
N GLU A 15 7.98 18.39 -8.37
CA GLU A 15 8.85 17.61 -7.47
C GLU A 15 8.03 16.72 -6.52
N ARG A 16 6.91 17.24 -5.99
CA ARG A 16 6.01 16.48 -5.13
C ARG A 16 5.30 15.36 -5.88
N ILE A 17 4.89 15.57 -7.14
CA ILE A 17 4.31 14.51 -7.98
C ILE A 17 5.33 13.40 -8.23
N GLU A 18 6.56 13.76 -8.59
CA GLU A 18 7.61 12.77 -8.84
C GLU A 18 7.98 11.99 -7.56
N ALA A 19 8.09 12.66 -6.42
CA ALA A 19 8.32 11.99 -5.14
C ALA A 19 7.18 11.02 -4.79
N LYS A 20 5.93 11.43 -5.02
CA LYS A 20 4.76 10.58 -4.83
C LYS A 20 4.76 9.36 -5.76
N ALA A 21 5.15 9.53 -7.02
CA ALA A 21 5.24 8.42 -7.98
C ALA A 21 6.28 7.38 -7.53
N ARG A 22 7.45 7.83 -7.03
CA ARG A 22 8.49 6.95 -6.49
C ARG A 22 8.01 6.13 -5.28
N GLU A 23 7.25 6.74 -4.38
CA GLU A 23 6.71 6.04 -3.19
C GLU A 23 5.69 4.96 -3.57
N LEU A 24 4.83 5.23 -4.56
CA LEU A 24 3.87 4.25 -5.08
C LEU A 24 4.59 3.09 -5.78
N GLU A 25 5.60 3.39 -6.58
CA GLU A 25 6.41 2.37 -7.26
C GLU A 25 7.15 1.48 -6.23
N ALA A 26 7.73 2.08 -5.18
CA ALA A 26 8.37 1.33 -4.11
C ALA A 26 7.39 0.42 -3.37
N LEU A 27 6.18 0.89 -3.08
CA LEU A 27 5.13 0.06 -2.46
C LEU A 27 4.72 -1.10 -3.38
N GLN A 28 4.59 -0.87 -4.69
CA GLN A 28 4.26 -1.93 -5.65
C GLN A 28 5.34 -3.02 -5.65
N GLN A 29 6.61 -2.64 -5.74
CA GLN A 29 7.73 -3.61 -5.74
C GLN A 29 7.79 -4.42 -4.44
N ALA A 30 7.58 -3.77 -3.30
CA ALA A 30 7.55 -4.46 -2.01
C ALA A 30 6.35 -5.42 -1.92
N LEU A 31 5.18 -5.00 -2.41
CA LEU A 31 3.98 -5.84 -2.44
C LEU A 31 4.16 -7.07 -3.33
N ASP A 32 4.79 -6.92 -4.49
CA ASP A 32 5.09 -8.04 -5.39
C ASP A 32 6.01 -9.06 -4.69
N ALA A 33 7.08 -8.59 -4.05
CA ALA A 33 7.99 -9.45 -3.28
C ALA A 33 7.30 -10.15 -2.09
N TRP A 34 6.34 -9.48 -1.45
CA TRP A 34 5.55 -10.06 -0.38
C TRP A 34 4.62 -11.16 -0.89
N TYR A 35 3.97 -10.96 -2.05
CA TYR A 35 3.11 -11.97 -2.65
C TYR A 35 3.89 -13.24 -3.06
N GLU A 36 5.12 -13.10 -3.57
CA GLU A 36 5.99 -14.25 -3.85
C GLU A 36 6.23 -15.13 -2.61
N GLN A 37 6.44 -14.51 -1.44
CA GLN A 37 6.63 -15.21 -0.16
C GLN A 37 5.32 -15.81 0.36
N TYR A 38 4.23 -15.06 0.26
CA TYR A 38 2.89 -15.49 0.65
C TYR A 38 2.42 -16.72 -0.13
N ASP A 39 2.73 -16.79 -1.43
CA ASP A 39 2.36 -17.91 -2.30
C ASP A 39 3.09 -19.20 -1.96
N GLY A 40 4.33 -19.12 -1.49
CA GLY A 40 5.09 -20.25 -0.96
C GLY A 40 4.63 -20.75 0.41
N THR A 41 3.76 -20.02 1.11
CA THR A 41 3.34 -20.34 2.48
C THR A 41 2.07 -21.20 2.50
N PRO A 42 2.02 -22.30 3.29
CA PRO A 42 0.82 -23.11 3.43
C PRO A 42 -0.38 -22.30 3.94
N LYS A 43 -1.49 -22.38 3.22
CA LYS A 43 -2.74 -21.69 3.54
C LYS A 43 -3.69 -22.66 4.26
N ARG A 44 -4.48 -22.13 5.20
CA ARG A 44 -5.53 -22.95 5.85
C ARG A 44 -6.58 -23.36 4.83
N ASP A 45 -7.14 -24.56 5.00
CA ASP A 45 -8.29 -25.02 4.22
C ASP A 45 -9.58 -24.36 4.75
N ALA A 46 -9.88 -23.17 4.23
CA ALA A 46 -11.04 -22.38 4.60
C ALA A 46 -11.49 -21.50 3.43
N LEU A 47 -12.78 -21.13 3.44
CA LEU A 47 -13.32 -20.14 2.51
C LEU A 47 -12.96 -18.73 2.97
N PHE A 48 -12.40 -17.94 2.06
CA PHE A 48 -12.10 -16.52 2.26
C PHE A 48 -13.10 -15.66 1.47
N THR A 49 -14.37 -15.76 1.86
CA THR A 49 -15.45 -14.97 1.27
C THR A 49 -16.23 -14.24 2.34
N SER A 50 -16.69 -13.03 2.04
CA SER A 50 -17.59 -12.27 2.91
C SER A 50 -18.99 -12.90 2.95
N VAL A 51 -19.84 -12.46 3.89
CA VAL A 51 -21.24 -12.92 4.00
C VAL A 51 -22.05 -12.61 2.74
N SER A 52 -21.68 -11.57 1.98
CA SER A 52 -22.31 -11.23 0.69
C SER A 52 -21.69 -11.96 -0.51
N GLY A 53 -20.74 -12.87 -0.29
CA GLY A 53 -20.09 -13.66 -1.34
C GLY A 53 -18.93 -12.97 -2.06
N ALA A 54 -18.39 -11.87 -1.53
CA ALA A 54 -17.20 -11.24 -2.12
C ALA A 54 -15.94 -12.00 -1.70
N GLU A 55 -15.07 -12.32 -2.65
CA GLU A 55 -13.73 -12.86 -2.36
C GLU A 55 -12.89 -11.80 -1.63
N ILE A 56 -12.09 -12.26 -0.67
CA ILE A 56 -11.26 -11.40 0.17
C ILE A 56 -9.80 -11.68 -0.17
N GLU A 57 -9.10 -10.63 -0.61
CA GLU A 57 -7.68 -10.71 -0.89
C GLU A 57 -6.86 -10.89 0.41
N PRO A 58 -5.67 -11.53 0.33
CA PRO A 58 -4.81 -11.71 1.49
C PRO A 58 -4.39 -10.40 2.16
N LEU A 59 -4.23 -9.34 1.35
CA LEU A 59 -3.71 -8.07 1.79
C LEU A 59 -4.28 -6.92 0.97
N TYR A 60 -4.86 -5.94 1.68
CA TYR A 60 -5.21 -4.65 1.11
C TYR A 60 -4.18 -3.59 1.51
N THR A 61 -3.89 -2.71 0.55
CA THR A 61 -2.90 -1.64 0.60
C THR A 61 -3.52 -0.35 0.01
N PRO A 62 -2.83 0.80 0.10
CA PRO A 62 -3.26 2.02 -0.57
C PRO A 62 -3.43 1.87 -2.10
N LEU A 63 -2.73 0.92 -2.73
CA LEU A 63 -2.83 0.67 -4.18
C LEU A 63 -4.19 0.12 -4.61
N ASP A 64 -4.94 -0.49 -3.68
CA ASP A 64 -6.27 -1.06 -3.95
C ASP A 64 -7.39 0.00 -3.98
N ARG A 65 -7.05 1.28 -3.75
CA ARG A 65 -8.00 2.39 -3.82
C ARG A 65 -7.98 3.00 -5.23
N PRO A 66 -9.16 3.33 -5.82
CA PRO A 66 -9.24 3.95 -7.14
C PRO A 66 -8.44 5.25 -7.27
N GLU A 67 -8.36 6.00 -6.17
CA GLU A 67 -7.53 7.19 -6.03
C GLU A 67 -6.69 7.02 -4.76
N ALA A 68 -5.64 6.22 -4.84
CA ALA A 68 -4.69 6.06 -3.76
C ALA A 68 -4.19 7.43 -3.29
N ALA A 69 -4.59 7.84 -2.09
CA ALA A 69 -4.14 9.11 -1.53
C ALA A 69 -2.63 9.02 -1.28
N PRO A 70 -1.80 9.87 -1.92
CA PRO A 70 -0.34 9.69 -1.85
C PRO A 70 0.23 9.82 -0.43
N GLU A 71 -0.45 10.58 0.43
CA GLU A 71 -0.09 10.72 1.84
C GLU A 71 -0.36 9.43 2.64
N GLU A 72 -1.38 8.67 2.24
CA GLU A 72 -1.67 7.35 2.83
C GLU A 72 -0.60 6.33 2.43
N ALA A 73 -0.14 6.32 1.18
CA ALA A 73 0.95 5.43 0.74
C ALA A 73 2.26 5.69 1.49
N ALA A 74 2.63 6.97 1.64
CA ALA A 74 3.83 7.36 2.38
C ALA A 74 3.72 7.05 3.89
N PHE A 75 2.53 7.21 4.49
CA PHE A 75 2.28 6.76 5.87
C PHE A 75 2.36 5.24 5.99
N TYR A 76 1.74 4.52 5.05
CA TYR A 76 1.71 3.07 5.00
C TYR A 76 3.14 2.51 4.99
N ASN A 77 3.98 2.92 4.05
CA ASN A 77 5.37 2.43 3.94
C ASN A 77 6.19 2.67 5.23
N ARG A 78 6.02 3.81 5.90
CA ARG A 78 6.86 4.18 7.05
C ARG A 78 6.40 3.64 8.39
N GLN A 79 5.08 3.54 8.60
CA GLN A 79 4.50 3.30 9.93
C GLN A 79 3.78 1.95 10.01
N LEU A 80 3.17 1.49 8.92
CA LEU A 80 2.40 0.26 8.91
C LEU A 80 3.19 -0.91 8.28
N GLY A 81 3.78 -0.68 7.11
CA GLY A 81 4.53 -1.67 6.34
C GLY A 81 3.69 -2.84 5.84
N LEU A 82 4.38 -3.83 5.26
CA LEU A 82 3.82 -5.12 4.91
C LEU A 82 3.97 -6.11 6.09
N PRO A 83 3.10 -7.12 6.21
CA PRO A 83 3.25 -8.16 7.22
C PRO A 83 4.61 -8.87 7.11
N GLY A 84 5.29 -9.10 8.24
CA GLY A 84 6.60 -9.75 8.25
C GLY A 84 7.78 -8.84 7.92
N GLU A 85 7.55 -7.54 7.69
CA GLU A 85 8.60 -6.56 7.37
C GLU A 85 8.66 -5.42 8.38
N PHE A 86 9.82 -4.75 8.50
CA PHE A 86 9.98 -3.55 9.33
C PHE A 86 8.97 -2.48 8.90
N PRO A 87 8.28 -1.77 9.82
CA PRO A 87 8.48 -1.73 11.29
C PRO A 87 7.81 -2.85 12.09
N PHE A 88 7.33 -3.91 11.43
CA PHE A 88 6.67 -5.08 12.02
C PHE A 88 5.38 -4.75 12.77
N THR A 89 4.77 -3.60 12.47
CA THR A 89 3.50 -3.16 13.06
C THR A 89 2.38 -4.17 12.83
N ARG A 90 2.45 -4.94 11.73
CA ARG A 90 1.47 -5.97 11.35
C ARG A 90 1.84 -7.38 11.79
N GLY A 91 2.90 -7.52 12.57
CA GLY A 91 3.44 -8.80 13.01
C GLY A 91 4.80 -9.12 12.37
N PRO A 92 5.63 -9.92 13.07
CA PRO A 92 6.98 -10.25 12.63
C PRO A 92 7.08 -11.36 11.58
N TYR A 93 6.01 -12.10 11.31
CA TYR A 93 5.97 -13.26 10.42
C TYR A 93 4.65 -13.30 9.65
#